data_AF-A0AAW6U0F1-F1
#
_entry.id   AF-A0AAW6U0F1-F1
#
_cell.length_a   1.000
_cell.length_b   1.000
_cell.length_c   1.000
_cell.angle_alpha   90.00
_cell.angle_beta   90.00
_cell.angle_gamma   90.00
#
_symmetry.space_group_name_H-M   'P 1'
#
loop_
_entity.id
_entity.type
_entity.pdbx_description
1 polymer ?
#
loop_
_entity_poly.entity_id
_entity_poly.type
_entity_poly.pdbx_seq_one_letter_code
_entity_poly.pdbx_strand_id
1 'polypeptide(L)'
;MVEPDLQDRLQRLQESLRRIRALLAWERLKRREDQSNGIPAFRIHDSTAEDLRSEYSILLTGLLQMYCLLHHRSSIVAQSIREDIFQRLAEIEWQLYRLQLHRRFGGPGT
;
A
#
# COMPACT_ATOMS: atom_id res chain seq x y z
N MET A 1 6.90 -16.14 20.49
CA MET A 1 5.94 -15.02 20.40
C MET A 1 5.78 -14.60 18.94
N VAL A 2 5.09 -15.40 18.12
CA VAL A 2 4.97 -15.17 16.66
C VAL A 2 3.72 -14.36 16.29
N GLU A 3 2.64 -14.53 17.05
CA GLU A 3 1.35 -13.87 16.82
C GLU A 3 1.38 -12.33 17.00
N PRO A 4 2.01 -11.74 18.04
CA PRO A 4 2.08 -10.28 18.15
C PRO A 4 2.91 -9.66 17.01
N ASP A 5 3.99 -10.32 16.57
CA ASP A 5 4.79 -9.85 15.42
C ASP A 5 3.98 -9.86 14.11
N LEU A 6 3.08 -10.83 13.93
CA LEU A 6 2.17 -10.90 12.78
C LEU A 6 1.14 -9.76 12.79
N GLN A 7 0.58 -9.43 13.96
CA GLN A 7 -0.37 -8.34 14.10
C GLN A 7 0.29 -6.98 13.83
N ASP A 8 1.50 -6.75 14.36
CA ASP A 8 2.27 -5.54 14.10
C ASP A 8 2.58 -5.36 12.61
N ARG A 9 2.98 -6.46 11.92
CA ARG A 9 3.21 -6.44 10.47
C ARG A 9 1.95 -6.11 9.70
N LEU A 10 0.82 -6.71 10.06
CA LEU A 10 -0.47 -6.42 9.43
C LEU A 10 -0.86 -4.95 9.60
N GLN A 11 -0.67 -4.40 10.80
CA GLN A 11 -0.94 -2.98 11.08
C GLN A 11 -0.08 -2.07 10.21
N ARG A 12 1.20 -2.40 10.00
CA ARG A 12 2.09 -1.65 9.09
C ARG A 12 1.62 -1.69 7.63
N LEU A 13 1.08 -2.82 7.17
CA LEU A 13 0.49 -2.91 5.82
C LEU A 13 -0.74 -2.02 5.68
N GLN A 14 -1.64 -2.04 6.67
CA GLN A 14 -2.81 -1.15 6.69
C GLN A 14 -2.40 0.32 6.70
N GLU A 15 -1.37 0.66 7.46
CA GLU A 15 -0.82 2.02 7.52
C GLU A 15 -0.24 2.47 6.18
N SER A 16 0.54 1.62 5.50
CA SER A 16 1.05 1.94 4.16
C SER A 16 -0.08 2.13 3.15
N LEU A 17 -1.13 1.28 3.19
CA LEU A 17 -2.32 1.48 2.35
C LEU A 17 -3.04 2.81 2.64
N ARG A 18 -3.11 3.23 3.92
CA ARG A 18 -3.66 4.53 4.32
C ARG A 18 -2.85 5.69 3.73
N ARG A 19 -1.51 5.61 3.79
CA ARG A 19 -0.61 6.62 3.20
C ARG A 19 -0.77 6.71 1.69
N ILE A 20 -0.84 5.58 1.00
CA ILE A 20 -1.12 5.52 -0.44
C ILE A 20 -2.40 6.29 -0.78
N ARG A 21 -3.49 6.08 -0.02
CA ARG A 21 -4.76 6.79 -0.24
C ARG A 21 -4.63 8.29 0.00
N ALA A 22 -3.90 8.70 1.03
CA ALA A 22 -3.65 10.11 1.32
C ALA A 22 -2.87 10.79 0.19
N LEU A 23 -1.81 10.14 -0.31
CA LEU A 23 -1.01 10.63 -1.45
C LEU A 23 -1.85 10.76 -2.72
N LEU A 24 -2.73 9.78 -3.00
CA LEU A 24 -3.67 9.85 -4.13
C LEU A 24 -4.70 10.98 -3.97
N ALA A 25 -5.19 11.23 -2.75
CA ALA A 25 -6.10 12.33 -2.49
C ALA A 25 -5.41 13.68 -2.67
N TRP A 26 -4.16 13.80 -2.19
CA TRP A 26 -3.32 14.98 -2.37
C TRP A 26 -3.04 15.27 -3.85
N GLU A 27 -2.69 14.25 -4.63
CA GLU A 27 -2.49 14.40 -6.07
C GLU A 27 -3.76 14.86 -6.80
N ARG A 28 -4.95 14.39 -6.38
CA ARG A 28 -6.22 14.86 -6.95
C ARG A 28 -6.53 16.30 -6.58
N LEU A 29 -6.17 16.72 -5.36
CA LEU A 29 -6.36 18.10 -4.92
C LEU A 29 -5.51 19.05 -5.78
N LYS A 30 -4.22 18.78 -5.92
CA LYS A 30 -3.31 19.57 -6.76
C LYS A 30 -3.81 19.69 -8.20
N ARG A 31 -4.23 18.58 -8.80
CA ARG A 31 -4.78 18.59 -10.17
C ARG A 31 -6.02 19.46 -10.32
N ARG A 32 -6.84 19.62 -9.28
CA ARG A 32 -8.02 20.52 -9.30
C ARG A 32 -7.61 21.99 -9.17
N GLU A 33 -6.60 22.27 -8.35
CA GLU A 33 -6.05 23.63 -8.20
C GLU A 33 -5.42 24.11 -9.50
N ASP A 34 -4.63 23.25 -10.17
CA ASP A 34 -4.02 23.54 -11.47
C ASP A 34 -5.05 23.85 -12.58
N GLN A 35 -6.23 23.22 -12.52
CA GLN A 35 -7.32 23.43 -13.49
C GLN A 35 -8.09 24.73 -13.26
N SER A 36 -8.02 25.31 -12.05
CA SER A 36 -8.82 26.46 -11.64
C SER A 36 -8.12 27.79 -11.89
N ASN A 37 -7.35 27.94 -12.99
CA ASN A 37 -6.82 29.21 -13.56
C ASN A 37 -6.27 30.28 -12.60
N GLY A 38 -5.90 29.90 -11.37
CA GLY A 38 -5.81 30.80 -10.23
C GLY A 38 -4.39 30.87 -9.73
N ILE A 39 -3.59 31.73 -10.37
CA ILE A 39 -2.21 32.12 -10.01
C ILE A 39 -1.24 30.92 -10.02
N PRO A 40 -0.05 31.01 -10.65
CA PRO A 40 1.00 30.00 -10.46
C PRO A 40 1.56 30.14 -9.04
N ALA A 41 0.75 29.76 -8.04
CA ALA A 41 1.12 29.80 -6.65
C ALA A 41 2.03 28.60 -6.39
N PHE A 42 3.33 28.87 -6.27
CA PHE A 42 4.36 27.96 -5.76
C PHE A 42 4.37 26.57 -6.42
N ARG A 43 5.30 26.35 -7.36
CA ARG A 43 5.72 24.99 -7.73
C ARG A 43 6.41 24.35 -6.52
N ILE A 44 5.62 23.74 -5.64
CA ILE A 44 6.12 22.80 -4.64
C ILE A 44 6.72 21.64 -5.43
N HIS A 45 7.99 21.30 -5.13
CA HIS A 45 8.64 20.14 -5.71
C HIS A 45 7.75 18.90 -5.48
N ASP A 46 7.28 18.30 -6.57
CA ASP A 46 6.27 17.25 -6.48
C ASP A 46 6.90 15.85 -6.40
N SER A 47 7.32 15.45 -5.19
CA SER A 47 7.77 14.08 -4.90
C SER A 47 6.63 13.07 -4.79
N THR A 48 5.35 13.49 -4.93
CA THR A 48 4.19 12.64 -4.61
C THR A 48 4.17 11.36 -5.43
N ALA A 49 4.61 11.40 -6.69
CA ALA A 49 4.68 10.22 -7.54
C ALA A 49 5.76 9.22 -7.07
N GLU A 50 6.91 9.71 -6.60
CA GLU A 50 7.99 8.91 -6.05
C GLU A 50 7.61 8.33 -4.67
N ASP A 51 6.98 9.14 -3.82
CA ASP A 51 6.46 8.73 -2.52
C ASP A 51 5.39 7.63 -2.69
N LEU A 52 4.48 7.81 -3.67
CA LEU A 52 3.46 6.83 -3.99
C LEU A 52 4.06 5.52 -4.52
N ARG A 53 5.09 5.60 -5.37
CA ARG A 53 5.83 4.42 -5.86
C ARG A 53 6.54 3.69 -4.72
N SER A 54 7.15 4.44 -3.80
CA SER A 54 7.87 3.90 -2.65
C SER A 54 6.93 3.17 -1.71
N GLU A 55 5.83 3.81 -1.29
CA GLU A 55 4.81 3.19 -0.43
C GLU A 55 4.15 1.98 -1.12
N TYR A 56 3.88 2.06 -2.43
CA TYR A 56 3.38 0.91 -3.21
C TYR A 56 4.34 -0.28 -3.17
N SER A 57 5.64 -0.02 -3.35
CA SER A 57 6.67 -1.07 -3.35
C SER A 57 6.85 -1.69 -1.96
N ILE A 58 6.81 -0.86 -0.91
CA ILE A 58 6.85 -1.31 0.49
C ILE A 58 5.65 -2.20 0.80
N LEU A 59 4.44 -1.79 0.41
CA LEU A 59 3.23 -2.56 0.64
C LEU A 59 3.28 -3.92 -0.07
N LEU A 60 3.67 -3.96 -1.35
CA LEU A 60 3.82 -5.21 -2.10
C LEU A 60 4.84 -6.15 -1.47
N THR A 61 6.00 -5.61 -1.09
CA THR A 61 7.07 -6.40 -0.47
C THR A 61 6.60 -6.96 0.87
N GLY A 62 5.91 -6.16 1.69
CA GLY A 62 5.40 -6.59 2.97
C GLY A 62 4.29 -7.65 2.86
N LEU A 63 3.40 -7.54 1.85
CA LEU A 63 2.42 -8.57 1.53
C LEU A 63 3.10 -9.90 1.21
N LEU A 64 4.07 -9.89 0.29
CA LEU A 64 4.82 -11.10 -0.08
C LEU A 64 5.53 -11.73 1.13
N GLN A 65 6.18 -10.93 1.96
CA GLN A 65 6.85 -11.40 3.17
C GLN A 65 5.87 -12.05 4.16
N MET A 66 4.67 -11.49 4.33
CA MET A 66 3.62 -12.07 5.18
C MET A 66 3.16 -13.43 4.64
N TYR A 67 2.87 -13.53 3.34
CA TYR A 67 2.50 -14.81 2.72
C TYR A 67 3.61 -15.87 2.88
N CYS A 68 4.87 -15.51 2.62
CA CYS A 68 6.00 -16.42 2.81
C CYS A 68 6.13 -16.89 4.27
N LEU A 69 5.96 -15.98 5.23
CA LEU A 69 6.06 -16.31 6.66
C LEU A 69 4.94 -17.27 7.08
N LEU A 70 3.69 -16.98 6.71
CA LEU A 70 2.53 -17.84 7.04
C LEU A 70 2.62 -19.21 6.39
N HIS A 71 3.18 -19.30 5.19
CA HIS A 71 3.39 -20.56 4.49
C HIS A 71 4.55 -21.37 5.09
N HIS A 72 5.66 -20.73 5.44
CA HIS A 72 6.86 -21.40 5.97
C HIS A 72 6.73 -21.78 7.45
N ARG A 73 5.94 -21.05 8.24
CA ARG A 73 5.72 -21.29 9.68
C ARG A 73 4.32 -21.81 9.97
N SER A 74 3.73 -22.55 9.03
CA SER A 74 2.36 -23.06 9.11
C SER A 74 2.09 -23.97 10.31
N SER A 75 3.11 -24.63 10.86
CA SER A 75 3.01 -25.48 12.06
C SER A 75 3.08 -24.72 13.38
N ILE A 76 3.51 -23.46 13.38
CA ILE A 76 3.75 -22.65 14.59
C ILE A 76 2.54 -21.75 14.89
N VAL A 77 1.77 -21.37 13.87
CA VAL A 77 0.60 -20.50 13.98
C VAL A 77 -0.66 -21.35 13.93
N ALA A 78 -1.57 -21.13 14.88
CA ALA A 78 -2.86 -21.82 14.87
C ALA A 78 -3.61 -21.60 13.55
N GLN A 79 -4.27 -22.65 13.07
CA GLN A 79 -4.99 -22.65 11.79
C GLN A 79 -5.97 -21.47 11.68
N SER A 80 -6.78 -21.24 12.71
CA SER A 80 -7.78 -20.17 12.75
C SER A 80 -7.17 -18.78 12.65
N ILE A 81 -6.04 -18.55 13.32
CA ILE A 81 -5.31 -17.28 13.27
C ILE A 81 -4.72 -17.07 11.87
N ARG A 82 -4.18 -18.13 11.27
CA ARG A 82 -3.63 -18.08 9.93
C ARG A 82 -4.70 -17.74 8.89
N GLU A 83 -5.88 -18.33 9.02
CA GLU A 83 -7.04 -18.04 8.15
C GLU A 83 -7.52 -16.58 8.30
N ASP A 84 -7.65 -16.06 9.53
CA ASP A 84 -7.99 -14.65 9.76
C ASP A 84 -6.95 -13.72 9.12
N ILE A 85 -5.66 -14.01 9.28
CA ILE A 85 -4.61 -13.18 8.67
C ILE A 85 -4.68 -13.26 7.14
N PHE A 86 -4.88 -14.44 6.54
CA PHE A 86 -5.02 -14.56 5.09
C PHE A 86 -6.23 -13.77 4.56
N GLN A 87 -7.36 -13.79 5.26
CA GLN A 87 -8.52 -13.00 4.88
C GLN A 87 -8.19 -11.50 4.87
N ARG A 88 -7.51 -11.00 5.90
CA ARG A 88 -7.12 -9.59 5.99
C ARG A 88 -6.08 -9.20 4.93
N LEU A 89 -5.14 -10.09 4.61
CA LEU A 89 -4.20 -9.88 3.51
C LEU A 89 -4.93 -9.75 2.16
N ALA A 90 -5.89 -10.65 1.88
CA ALA A 90 -6.70 -10.61 0.67
C ALA A 90 -7.52 -9.31 0.57
N GLU A 91 -8.07 -8.82 1.69
CA GLU A 91 -8.75 -7.52 1.73
C GLU A 91 -7.82 -6.36 1.37
N ILE A 92 -6.59 -6.33 1.90
CA ILE A 92 -5.58 -5.31 1.56
C ILE A 92 -5.23 -5.39 0.08
N GLU A 93 -5.00 -6.57 -0.46
CA GLU A 93 -4.69 -6.79 -1.89
C GLU A 93 -5.82 -6.32 -2.79
N TRP A 94 -7.07 -6.65 -2.44
CA TRP A 94 -8.23 -6.20 -3.20
C TRP A 94 -8.35 -4.67 -3.19
N GLN A 95 -8.16 -4.04 -2.02
CA GLN A 95 -8.17 -2.59 -1.91
C GLN A 95 -7.05 -1.96 -2.75
N LEU A 96 -5.86 -2.56 -2.76
CA LEU A 96 -4.73 -2.11 -3.56
C LEU A 96 -4.99 -2.26 -5.07
N TYR A 97 -5.57 -3.38 -5.48
CA TYR A 97 -5.93 -3.65 -6.87
C TYR A 97 -6.91 -2.59 -7.41
N ARG A 98 -7.90 -2.21 -6.61
CA ARG A 98 -8.87 -1.15 -6.96
C ARG A 98 -8.24 0.23 -7.18
N LEU A 99 -7.08 0.50 -6.58
CA LEU A 99 -6.35 1.74 -6.80
C LEU A 99 -5.59 1.76 -8.14
N GLN A 100 -5.52 0.62 -8.85
CA GLN A 100 -4.90 0.46 -10.17
C GLN A 100 -3.43 0.93 -10.25
N LEU A 101 -2.71 0.97 -9.11
CA LEU A 101 -1.31 1.41 -9.07
C LEU A 101 -0.36 0.52 -9.86
N HIS A 102 -0.70 -0.76 -10.02
CA HIS A 102 0.02 -1.68 -10.90
C HIS A 102 0.04 -1.23 -12.37
N ARG A 103 -1.00 -0.54 -12.84
CA ARG A 103 -1.02 0.02 -14.21
C ARG A 103 -0.09 1.23 -14.34
N ARG A 104 0.06 1.97 -13.24
CA ARG A 104 0.85 3.20 -13.18
C ARG A 104 2.35 2.93 -13.00
N PHE A 105 2.71 1.93 -12.21
CA PHE A 105 4.11 1.64 -11.86
C PHE A 105 4.61 0.27 -12.34
N GLY A 106 3.73 -0.61 -12.85
CA GLY A 106 4.05 -1.96 -13.29
C GLY A 106 4.10 -2.15 -14.81
N GLY A 107 4.04 -1.07 -15.60
CA GLY A 107 4.24 -1.14 -17.04
C GLY A 107 5.73 -1.28 -17.40
N PRO A 108 6.08 -1.94 -18.53
CA PRO A 108 7.43 -1.87 -19.08
C PRO A 108 7.74 -0.40 -19.33
N GLY A 109 8.79 0.11 -18.69
CA GLY A 109 9.16 1.51 -18.78
C GLY A 109 9.26 1.96 -20.24
N THR A 110 8.46 2.95 -20.59
CA THR A 110 8.70 3.80 -21.77
C THR A 110 9.64 4.92 -21.38
#